data_AF-A0A4R3E838-F1
#
_entry.id   AF-A0A4R3E838-F1
#
_cell.length_a   1.000
_cell.length_b   1.000
_cell.length_c   1.000
_cell.angle_alpha   90.00
_cell.angle_beta   90.00
_cell.angle_gamma   90.00
#
_symmetry.space_group_name_H-M   'P 1'
#
loop_
_entity.id
_entity.type
_entity.pdbx_description
1 polymer ?
#
loop_
_entity_poly.entity_id
_entity_poly.type
_entity_poly.pdbx_seq_one_letter_code
_entity_poly.pdbx_strand_id
1 'polypeptide(L)'
;MSILEWIAAEVDYVAGVSTPESSAAHTFTVRAGVCRDFTHLGITFCRALSIPARAVSAYSLDVQPPDFHAVMEVYLENAWWLVDPTRLAPIEGIIRIAHGRDAADTAFLTTDKACTVVSQTVQVSRVDTAS
;
A
#
# COMPACT_ATOMS: atom_id res chain seq x y z
N MET A 1 4.23 0.92 -16.75
CA MET A 1 4.18 2.21 -16.00
C MET A 1 2.83 2.90 -16.10
N SER A 2 2.08 2.76 -17.20
CA SER A 2 0.76 3.40 -17.41
C SER A 2 -0.26 3.26 -16.26
N ILE A 3 -0.32 2.10 -15.61
CA ILE A 3 -1.18 1.89 -14.41
C ILE A 3 -0.87 2.92 -13.32
N LEU A 4 0.41 3.10 -12.99
CA LEU A 4 0.84 3.99 -11.90
C LEU A 4 0.74 5.45 -12.28
N GLU A 5 0.90 5.77 -13.55
CA GLU A 5 0.69 7.12 -14.09
C GLU A 5 -0.78 7.51 -13.99
N TRP A 6 -1.67 6.62 -14.39
CA TRP A 6 -3.10 6.84 -14.29
C TRP A 6 -3.54 6.99 -12.83
N ILE A 7 -3.10 6.11 -11.92
CA ILE A 7 -3.47 6.21 -10.49
C ILE A 7 -3.01 7.55 -9.92
N ALA A 8 -1.77 7.96 -10.21
CA ALA A 8 -1.24 9.23 -9.71
C ALA A 8 -1.93 10.47 -10.30
N ALA A 9 -2.51 10.37 -11.51
CA ALA A 9 -3.21 11.46 -12.15
C ALA A 9 -4.70 11.55 -11.74
N GLU A 10 -5.31 10.42 -11.39
CA GLU A 10 -6.77 10.28 -11.30
C GLU A 10 -7.28 9.93 -9.89
N VAL A 11 -6.40 9.73 -8.92
CA VAL A 11 -6.78 9.36 -7.55
C VAL A 11 -6.06 10.26 -6.57
N ASP A 12 -6.83 10.98 -5.76
CA ASP A 12 -6.32 11.86 -4.73
C ASP A 12 -5.99 11.10 -3.44
N TYR A 13 -4.88 11.45 -2.80
CA TYR A 13 -4.55 10.92 -1.48
C TYR A 13 -5.29 11.72 -0.41
N VAL A 14 -6.34 11.13 0.19
CA VAL A 14 -7.22 11.81 1.15
C VAL A 14 -7.45 10.93 2.38
N ALA A 15 -6.89 11.35 3.51
CA ALA A 15 -7.09 10.64 4.78
C ALA A 15 -8.56 10.69 5.22
N GLY A 16 -9.09 9.54 5.67
CA GLY A 16 -10.46 9.43 6.20
C GLY A 16 -11.57 9.28 5.15
N VAL A 17 -11.25 9.24 3.85
CA VAL A 17 -12.25 9.05 2.78
C VAL A 17 -12.70 7.60 2.62
N SER A 18 -11.91 6.65 3.11
CA SER A 18 -12.14 5.21 3.00
C SER A 18 -12.23 4.52 4.36
N THR A 19 -12.83 3.34 4.36
CA THR A 19 -12.96 2.46 5.52
C THR A 19 -12.26 1.13 5.25
N PRO A 20 -12.08 0.26 6.26
CA PRO A 20 -11.54 -1.08 6.05
C PRO A 20 -12.31 -1.92 5.01
N GLU A 21 -13.60 -1.62 4.79
CA GLU A 21 -14.48 -2.28 3.82
C GLU A 21 -14.38 -1.67 2.40
N SER A 22 -13.72 -0.52 2.23
CA SER A 22 -13.53 0.10 0.90
C SER A 22 -12.77 -0.85 -0.03
N SER A 23 -13.31 -1.02 -1.24
CA SER A 23 -12.77 -1.89 -2.30
C SER A 23 -12.13 -1.08 -3.42
N ALA A 24 -11.35 -1.73 -4.28
CA ALA A 24 -10.79 -1.10 -5.48
C ALA A 24 -11.85 -0.45 -6.38
N ALA A 25 -13.03 -1.08 -6.52
CA ALA A 25 -14.13 -0.52 -7.30
C ALA A 25 -14.71 0.76 -6.67
N HIS A 26 -14.75 0.82 -5.34
CA HIS A 26 -15.13 2.03 -4.63
C HIS A 26 -14.12 3.15 -4.91
N THR A 27 -12.82 2.90 -4.72
CA THR A 27 -11.73 3.86 -5.00
C THR A 27 -11.75 4.35 -6.44
N PHE A 28 -11.97 3.44 -7.41
CA PHE A 28 -12.11 3.79 -8.82
C PHE A 28 -13.29 4.74 -9.09
N THR A 29 -14.34 4.69 -8.28
CA THR A 29 -15.51 5.55 -8.44
C THR A 29 -15.32 6.89 -7.74
N VAL A 30 -14.84 6.86 -6.49
CA VAL A 30 -14.71 8.07 -5.66
C VAL A 30 -13.45 8.88 -5.94
N ARG A 31 -12.46 8.28 -6.61
CA ARG A 31 -11.21 8.95 -7.02
C ARG A 31 -10.39 9.51 -5.85
N ALA A 32 -10.52 8.89 -4.70
CA ALA A 32 -9.79 9.25 -3.50
C ALA A 32 -9.57 8.03 -2.60
N GLY A 33 -8.48 8.04 -1.84
CA GLY A 33 -8.15 6.97 -0.89
C GLY A 33 -6.86 7.20 -0.13
N VAL A 34 -6.41 6.19 0.60
CA VAL A 34 -5.09 6.12 1.25
C VAL A 34 -4.25 4.99 0.66
N CYS A 35 -3.04 4.76 1.17
CA CYS A 35 -2.08 3.79 0.60
C CYS A 35 -2.65 2.38 0.34
N ARG A 36 -3.51 1.89 1.23
CA ARG A 36 -4.24 0.61 1.06
C ARG A 36 -5.09 0.61 -0.21
N ASP A 37 -5.84 1.69 -0.44
CA ASP A 37 -6.79 1.81 -1.54
C ASP A 37 -6.06 1.92 -2.88
N PHE A 38 -4.99 2.71 -2.91
CA PHE A 38 -4.08 2.83 -4.05
C PHE A 38 -3.47 1.46 -4.41
N THR A 39 -3.02 0.72 -3.40
CA THR A 39 -2.50 -0.65 -3.55
C THR A 39 -3.54 -1.61 -4.11
N HIS A 40 -4.76 -1.61 -3.58
CA HIS A 40 -5.84 -2.48 -4.06
C HIS A 40 -6.24 -2.16 -5.49
N LEU A 41 -6.30 -0.87 -5.85
CA LEU A 41 -6.61 -0.43 -7.20
C LEU A 41 -5.52 -0.84 -8.20
N GLY A 42 -4.25 -0.62 -7.85
CA GLY A 42 -3.12 -1.05 -8.66
C GLY A 42 -3.09 -2.56 -8.89
N ILE A 43 -3.29 -3.36 -7.83
CA ILE A 43 -3.39 -4.82 -7.93
C ILE A 43 -4.55 -5.22 -8.85
N THR A 44 -5.70 -4.56 -8.72
CA THR A 44 -6.88 -4.85 -9.54
C THR A 44 -6.60 -4.59 -11.02
N PHE A 45 -5.98 -3.46 -11.36
CA PHE A 45 -5.60 -3.16 -12.74
C PHE A 45 -4.58 -4.14 -13.31
N CYS A 46 -3.55 -4.51 -12.53
CA CYS A 46 -2.59 -5.52 -12.95
C CYS A 46 -3.28 -6.87 -13.24
N ARG A 47 -4.11 -7.35 -12.31
CA ARG A 47 -4.81 -8.62 -12.48
C ARG A 47 -5.82 -8.60 -13.62
N ALA A 48 -6.49 -7.47 -13.87
CA ALA A 48 -7.37 -7.29 -15.03
C ALA A 48 -6.61 -7.41 -16.38
N LEU A 49 -5.31 -7.10 -16.38
CA LEU A 49 -4.41 -7.27 -17.51
C LEU A 49 -3.63 -8.60 -17.47
N SER A 50 -4.06 -9.57 -16.65
CA SER A 50 -3.40 -10.87 -16.47
C SER A 50 -1.97 -10.79 -15.95
N ILE A 51 -1.60 -9.71 -15.27
CA ILE A 51 -0.32 -9.56 -14.58
C ILE A 51 -0.50 -9.99 -13.12
N PRO A 52 0.24 -11.01 -12.62
CA PRO A 52 0.16 -11.38 -11.22
C PRO A 52 0.66 -10.23 -10.35
N ALA A 53 -0.15 -9.87 -9.35
CA ALA A 53 0.16 -8.81 -8.40
C ALA A 53 -0.30 -9.20 -6.99
N ARG A 54 0.40 -8.72 -5.97
CA ARG A 54 0.12 -9.00 -4.54
C ARG A 54 0.31 -7.75 -3.68
N ALA A 55 -0.43 -7.67 -2.58
CA ALA A 55 -0.30 -6.59 -1.61
C ALA A 55 0.89 -6.85 -0.70
N VAL A 56 1.50 -5.77 -0.23
CA VAL A 56 2.61 -5.77 0.71
C VAL A 56 2.33 -4.73 1.80
N SER A 57 2.27 -5.18 3.04
CA SER A 57 2.38 -4.28 4.20
C SER A 57 3.85 -4.01 4.48
N ALA A 58 4.18 -2.78 4.85
CA ALA A 58 5.56 -2.37 4.98
C ALA A 58 5.76 -1.25 6.01
N TYR A 59 6.98 -1.16 6.51
CA TYR A 59 7.53 0.07 7.05
C TYR A 59 8.08 0.94 5.89
N SER A 60 8.07 2.25 6.06
CA SER A 60 8.70 3.18 5.11
C SER A 60 9.49 4.25 5.86
N LEU A 61 10.70 4.53 5.38
CA LEU A 61 11.56 5.58 5.94
C LEU A 61 11.01 6.99 5.71
N ASP A 62 10.41 7.23 4.54
CA ASP A 62 10.15 8.58 4.03
C ASP A 62 8.65 8.98 4.03
N VAL A 63 7.74 8.07 4.42
CA VAL A 63 6.31 8.42 4.54
C VAL A 63 6.11 9.45 5.66
N GLN A 64 5.38 10.53 5.36
CA GLN A 64 5.07 11.61 6.28
C GLN A 64 3.56 11.91 6.30
N PRO A 65 2.91 11.98 7.49
CA PRO A 65 3.45 11.66 8.82
C PRO A 65 3.85 10.17 8.94
N PRO A 66 4.77 9.80 9.84
CA PRO A 66 5.21 8.41 9.98
C PRO A 66 4.05 7.47 10.30
N ASP A 67 3.86 6.48 9.46
CA ASP A 67 2.85 5.44 9.61
C ASP A 67 3.31 4.16 8.92
N PHE A 68 2.57 3.07 9.11
CA PHE A 68 2.68 1.91 8.25
C PHE A 68 2.31 2.29 6.81
N HIS A 69 2.93 1.59 5.87
CA HIS A 69 2.66 1.76 4.44
C HIS A 69 2.08 0.49 3.83
N ALA A 70 1.23 0.67 2.82
CA ALA A 70 0.74 -0.41 1.99
C ALA A 70 1.16 -0.13 0.55
N VAL A 71 1.85 -1.11 -0.04
CA VAL A 71 2.36 -1.07 -1.41
C VAL A 71 2.03 -2.38 -2.12
N MET A 72 2.47 -2.55 -3.37
CA MET A 72 2.23 -3.77 -4.13
C MET A 72 3.50 -4.34 -4.73
N GLU A 73 3.47 -5.63 -5.05
CA GLU A 73 4.43 -6.26 -5.94
C GLU A 73 3.76 -6.77 -7.20
N VAL A 74 4.47 -6.66 -8.32
CA VAL A 74 4.07 -7.23 -9.62
C VAL A 74 5.07 -8.29 -10.06
N TYR A 75 4.58 -9.38 -10.62
CA TYR A 75 5.44 -10.45 -11.13
C TYR A 75 5.75 -10.22 -12.60
N LEU A 76 6.99 -9.86 -12.90
CA LEU A 76 7.48 -9.58 -14.25
C LEU A 76 8.85 -10.20 -14.42
N GLU A 77 9.12 -10.78 -15.60
CA GLU A 77 10.43 -11.34 -15.94
C GLU A 77 10.98 -12.31 -14.89
N ASN A 78 10.11 -13.20 -14.40
CA ASN A 78 10.43 -14.23 -13.40
C ASN A 78 10.82 -13.68 -12.01
N ALA A 79 10.47 -12.43 -11.69
CA ALA A 79 10.75 -11.80 -10.41
C ALA A 79 9.59 -10.95 -9.88
N TRP A 80 9.54 -10.75 -8.56
CA TRP A 80 8.64 -9.80 -7.92
C TRP A 80 9.28 -8.42 -7.84
N TRP A 81 8.60 -7.42 -8.39
CA TRP A 81 9.03 -6.02 -8.40
C TRP A 81 8.18 -5.22 -7.43
N LEU A 82 8.80 -4.53 -6.47
CA LEU A 82 8.12 -3.66 -5.53
C LEU A 82 7.76 -2.34 -6.18
N VAL A 83 6.52 -1.91 -5.96
CA VAL A 83 5.95 -0.72 -6.56
C VAL A 83 5.08 -0.03 -5.52
N ASP A 84 5.28 1.28 -5.36
CA ASP A 84 4.42 2.14 -4.55
C ASP A 84 3.49 2.96 -5.46
N PRO A 85 2.19 2.63 -5.52
CA PRO A 85 1.24 3.39 -6.35
C PRO A 85 0.93 4.79 -5.81
N THR A 86 1.26 5.07 -4.54
CA THR A 86 1.04 6.39 -3.92
C THR A 86 2.16 7.38 -4.25
N ARG A 87 3.36 6.87 -4.58
CA ARG A 87 4.58 7.67 -4.76
C ARG A 87 4.98 8.51 -3.54
N LEU A 88 4.50 8.14 -2.35
CA LEU A 88 4.81 8.87 -1.12
C LEU A 88 6.22 8.61 -0.61
N ALA A 89 6.82 7.46 -0.95
CA ALA A 89 8.17 7.14 -0.54
C ALA A 89 8.99 6.47 -1.66
N PRO A 90 10.31 6.68 -1.69
CA PRO A 90 11.22 5.91 -2.53
C PRO A 90 11.22 4.42 -2.16
N ILE A 91 11.38 3.56 -3.17
CA ILE A 91 11.31 2.09 -3.00
C ILE A 91 12.45 1.57 -2.11
N GLU A 92 13.62 2.19 -2.17
CA GLU A 92 14.80 1.86 -1.36
C GLU A 92 14.58 2.02 0.14
N GLY A 93 13.63 2.87 0.56
CA GLY A 93 13.27 3.11 1.96
C GLY A 93 12.18 2.19 2.50
N ILE A 94 11.65 1.28 1.68
CA ILE A 94 10.51 0.43 2.04
C ILE A 94 10.99 -0.94 2.53
N ILE A 95 10.58 -1.31 3.75
CA ILE A 95 10.89 -2.59 4.39
C ILE A 95 9.61 -3.42 4.51
N ARG A 96 9.58 -4.56 3.82
CA ARG A 96 8.43 -5.47 3.78
C ARG A 96 8.16 -6.09 5.14
N ILE A 97 6.88 -6.14 5.54
CA ILE A 97 6.40 -6.84 6.74
C ILE A 97 5.74 -8.16 6.33
N ALA A 98 4.68 -8.09 5.51
CA ALA A 98 3.97 -9.25 5.00
C ALA A 98 3.51 -9.03 3.56
N HIS A 99 3.23 -10.12 2.84
CA HIS A 99 2.64 -10.07 1.51
C HIS A 99 1.47 -11.05 1.37
N GLY A 100 0.49 -10.70 0.56
CA GLY A 100 -0.72 -11.50 0.39
C GLY A 100 -1.57 -11.05 -0.79
N ARG A 101 -2.76 -11.63 -0.98
CA ARG A 101 -3.59 -11.29 -2.15
C ARG A 101 -4.11 -9.87 -2.07
N ASP A 102 -4.45 -9.40 -0.88
CA ASP A 102 -4.93 -8.06 -0.54
C ASP A 102 -4.74 -7.80 0.97
N ALA A 103 -5.39 -6.76 1.50
CA ALA A 103 -5.24 -6.34 2.90
C ALA A 103 -5.82 -7.34 3.91
N ALA A 104 -6.70 -8.26 3.52
CA ALA A 104 -7.19 -9.31 4.42
C ALA A 104 -6.06 -10.28 4.81
N ASP A 105 -5.08 -10.47 3.93
CA ASP A 105 -3.93 -11.34 4.16
C ASP A 105 -2.75 -10.58 4.82
N THR A 106 -2.79 -9.24 4.88
CA THR A 106 -1.67 -8.39 5.33
C THR A 106 -2.07 -7.31 6.35
N ALA A 107 -3.19 -7.48 7.04
CA ALA A 107 -3.65 -6.53 8.05
C ALA A 107 -2.65 -6.43 9.21
N PHE A 108 -2.42 -5.21 9.72
CA PHE A 108 -1.56 -5.00 10.90
C PHE A 108 -2.19 -5.52 12.19
N LEU A 109 -3.53 -5.51 12.24
CA LEU A 109 -4.31 -6.03 13.35
C LEU A 109 -5.65 -6.54 12.82
N THR A 110 -6.01 -7.76 13.19
CA THR A 110 -7.35 -8.33 12.96
C THR A 110 -7.98 -8.61 14.32
N THR A 111 -9.20 -8.15 14.54
CA THR A 111 -9.95 -8.40 15.77
C THR A 111 -11.24 -9.15 15.51
N ASP A 112 -11.65 -9.96 16.48
CA ASP A 112 -12.90 -10.72 16.46
C ASP A 112 -14.09 -9.91 17.01
N LYS A 113 -13.80 -8.81 17.72
CA LYS A 113 -14.76 -7.91 18.34
C LYS A 113 -14.45 -6.46 17.98
N ALA A 114 -15.46 -5.62 18.12
CA ALA A 114 -15.31 -4.18 17.99
C ALA A 114 -14.27 -3.66 19.00
N CYS A 115 -13.25 -2.98 18.49
CA CYS A 115 -12.25 -2.29 19.28
C CYS A 115 -11.90 -0.96 18.61
N THR A 116 -11.40 -0.03 19.40
CA THR A 116 -10.92 1.27 18.90
C THR A 116 -9.42 1.34 19.15
N VAL A 117 -8.67 1.77 18.14
CA VAL A 117 -7.25 2.08 18.30
C VAL A 117 -7.14 3.27 19.26
N VAL A 118 -6.47 3.06 20.40
CA VAL A 118 -6.24 4.12 21.40
C VAL A 118 -5.02 4.96 21.02
N SER A 119 -3.97 4.31 20.55
CA SER A 119 -2.75 4.95 20.06
C SER A 119 -2.03 4.05 19.06
N GLN A 120 -1.32 4.67 18.12
CA GLN A 120 -0.44 4.00 17.16
C GLN A 120 0.80 4.87 16.96
N THR A 121 1.97 4.25 17.00
CA THR A 121 3.25 4.91 16.75
C THR A 121 4.08 4.01 15.84
N VAL A 122 4.54 4.56 14.72
CA VAL A 122 5.45 3.90 13.79
C VAL A 122 6.69 4.78 13.63
N GLN A 123 7.88 4.17 13.71
CA GLN A 123 9.15 4.87 13.55
C GLN A 123 10.12 4.02 12.74
N VAL A 124 10.77 4.66 11.78
CA VAL A 124 11.80 4.05 10.93
C VAL A 124 12.98 5.02 10.90
N SER A 125 14.18 4.51 11.13
CA SER A 125 15.41 5.28 11.07
C SER A 125 16.50 4.49 10.37
N ARG A 126 17.44 5.21 9.74
CA ARG A 126 18.66 4.61 9.22
C ARG A 126 19.56 4.25 10.40
N VAL A 127 20.14 3.05 10.36
CA VAL A 127 21.17 2.65 11.30
C VAL A 127 22.51 2.95 10.63
N ASP A 128 23.30 3.84 11.23
CA ASP A 128 24.68 4.04 10.79
C ASP A 128 25.45 2.75 11.05
N THR A 129 25.82 2.03 10.00
CA THR A 129 26.81 0.95 10.13
C THR A 129 28.14 1.61 10.49
N ALA A 130 28.57 1.45 11.75
CA ALA A 130 29.91 1.80 12.17
C ALA A 130 30.93 1.14 11.22
N SER A 131 31.78 1.97 10.62
CA SER A 131 32.93 1.59 9.78
C SER A 131 33.98 0.82 10.57
#